data_AF-A0A7C1KUK5-F1
#
_entry.id   AF-A0A7C1KUK5-F1
#
_cell.length_a   1.000
_cell.length_b   1.000
_cell.length_c   1.000
_cell.angle_alpha   90.00
_cell.angle_beta   90.00
_cell.angle_gamma   90.00
#
_symmetry.space_group_name_H-M   'P 1'
#
loop_
_entity.id
_entity.type
_entity.pdbx_description
1 polymer ?
#
loop_
_entity_poly.entity_id
_entity_poly.type
_entity_poly.pdbx_seq_one_letter_code
_entity_poly.pdbx_strand_id
1 'polypeptide(L)'
;MKKKISFDEELYVKIAINDLIIFAIHSIKRKGRECGFEGLVSECFRLFPKTFAFSKHPKWPDSRKLDRPLRDLRKKGLVKGEPKTIFALTVKGKKKSLEIVKVFRQIKLL
;
A
#
# COMPACT_ATOMS: atom_id res chain seq x y z
N MET A 1 -23.37 -6.65 -0.96
CA MET A 1 -22.29 -6.20 -1.86
C MET A 1 -21.48 -5.09 -1.18
N LYS A 2 -20.19 -5.30 -0.87
CA LYS A 2 -19.36 -4.27 -0.19
C LYS A 2 -18.95 -3.21 -1.23
N LYS A 3 -19.25 -1.92 -0.97
CA LYS A 3 -18.85 -0.78 -1.80
C LYS A 3 -17.36 -0.90 -2.19
N LYS A 4 -17.06 -0.86 -3.49
CA LYS A 4 -15.71 -0.81 -4.02
C LYS A 4 -15.14 0.57 -3.68
N ILE A 5 -14.50 0.69 -2.52
CA ILE A 5 -13.76 1.89 -2.13
C ILE A 5 -12.48 1.91 -2.98
N SER A 6 -12.55 2.46 -4.18
CA SER A 6 -11.37 2.91 -4.93
C SER A 6 -11.22 4.40 -4.72
N PHE A 7 -9.99 4.81 -4.44
CA PHE A 7 -9.63 6.21 -4.39
C PHE A 7 -9.64 6.84 -5.79
N ASP A 8 -9.69 8.17 -5.85
CA ASP A 8 -9.58 8.90 -7.12
C ASP A 8 -8.26 8.56 -7.81
N GLU A 9 -8.37 8.00 -9.02
CA GLU A 9 -7.23 7.50 -9.78
C GLU A 9 -6.28 8.59 -10.24
N GLU A 10 -6.76 9.81 -10.47
CA GLU A 10 -5.90 10.91 -10.93
C GLU A 10 -5.00 11.43 -9.82
N LEU A 11 -5.43 11.25 -8.58
CA LEU A 11 -4.72 11.71 -7.40
C LEU A 11 -3.64 10.71 -6.96
N TYR A 12 -4.00 9.43 -6.79
CA TYR A 12 -3.04 8.48 -6.21
C TYR A 12 -1.93 8.05 -7.19
N VAL A 13 -2.13 8.15 -8.51
CA VAL A 13 -1.08 7.82 -9.50
C VAL A 13 0.11 8.78 -9.43
N LYS A 14 -0.09 9.98 -8.88
CA LYS A 14 0.97 10.98 -8.67
C LYS A 14 1.78 10.71 -7.39
N ILE A 15 1.32 9.77 -6.55
CA ILE A 15 1.94 9.45 -5.27
C ILE A 15 2.98 8.35 -5.46
N ALA A 16 4.12 8.49 -4.77
CA ALA A 16 5.17 7.49 -4.82
C ALA A 16 4.66 6.10 -4.38
N ILE A 17 5.00 5.07 -5.15
CA ILE A 17 4.58 3.67 -4.87
C ILE A 17 4.94 3.21 -3.45
N ASN A 18 6.06 3.68 -2.91
CA ASN A 18 6.48 3.42 -1.53
C ASN A 18 5.46 3.93 -0.50
N ASP A 19 4.93 5.14 -0.71
CA ASP A 19 3.95 5.75 0.20
C ASP A 19 2.60 5.04 0.09
N LEU A 20 2.21 4.60 -1.12
CA LEU A 20 1.02 3.77 -1.32
C LEU A 20 1.12 2.44 -0.56
N ILE A 21 2.29 1.78 -0.61
CA ILE A 21 2.53 0.52 0.12
C ILE A 21 2.50 0.73 1.63
N ILE A 22 3.16 1.78 2.14
CA ILE A 22 3.12 2.13 3.57
C ILE A 22 1.67 2.34 4.02
N PHE A 23 0.88 3.06 3.23
CA PHE A 23 -0.53 3.27 3.52
C PHE A 23 -1.33 1.95 3.51
N ALA A 24 -1.08 1.06 2.55
CA ALA A 24 -1.75 -0.24 2.50
C ALA A 24 -1.47 -1.09 3.75
N ILE A 25 -0.20 -1.16 4.21
CA ILE A 25 0.16 -1.84 5.47
C ILE A 25 -0.56 -1.20 6.66
N HIS A 26 -0.60 0.14 6.72
CA HIS A 26 -1.35 0.87 7.74
C HIS A 26 -2.85 0.52 7.73
N SER A 27 -3.47 0.49 6.54
CA SER A 27 -4.89 0.13 6.35
C SER A 27 -5.19 -1.30 6.83
N ILE A 28 -4.33 -2.27 6.48
CA ILE A 28 -4.47 -3.67 6.94
C ILE A 28 -4.42 -3.74 8.46
N LYS A 29 -3.42 -3.09 9.08
CA LYS A 29 -3.25 -3.14 10.53
C LYS A 29 -4.41 -2.45 11.27
N ARG A 30 -4.91 -1.33 10.75
CA ARG A 30 -6.08 -0.62 11.31
C ARG A 30 -7.35 -1.49 11.26
N LYS A 31 -7.45 -2.41 10.30
CA LYS A 31 -8.55 -3.41 10.23
C LYS A 31 -8.34 -4.62 11.14
N GLY A 32 -7.29 -4.63 11.95
CA GLY A 32 -6.97 -5.76 12.84
C GLY A 32 -6.50 -7.03 12.12
N ARG A 33 -6.19 -6.96 10.82
CA ARG A 33 -5.77 -8.12 10.03
C ARG A 33 -4.25 -8.28 10.04
N GLU A 34 -3.79 -9.51 9.84
CA GLU A 34 -2.39 -9.80 9.54
C GLU A 34 -2.02 -9.33 8.13
N CYS A 35 -0.79 -8.88 7.96
CA CYS A 35 -0.29 -8.32 6.71
C CYS A 35 0.71 -9.28 6.05
N GLY A 36 0.23 -10.45 5.63
CA GLY A 36 1.00 -11.35 4.76
C GLY A 36 1.14 -10.78 3.34
N PHE A 37 1.96 -11.42 2.50
CA PHE A 37 2.23 -10.96 1.14
C PHE A 37 0.97 -10.88 0.26
N GLU A 38 0.17 -11.95 0.21
CA GLU A 38 -1.07 -11.95 -0.56
C GLU A 38 -2.06 -10.88 -0.07
N GLY A 39 -2.18 -10.75 1.25
CA GLY A 39 -3.03 -9.73 1.87
C GLY A 39 -2.58 -8.30 1.50
N LEU A 40 -1.27 -8.07 1.43
CA LEU A 40 -0.71 -6.79 1.02
C LEU A 40 -0.93 -6.52 -0.47
N VAL A 41 -0.68 -7.50 -1.35
CA VAL A 41 -0.97 -7.39 -2.79
C VAL A 41 -2.44 -7.06 -3.03
N SER A 42 -3.34 -7.82 -2.38
CA SER A 42 -4.79 -7.62 -2.46
C SER A 42 -5.21 -6.24 -1.98
N GLU A 43 -4.70 -5.77 -0.84
CA GLU A 43 -5.06 -4.45 -0.32
C GLU A 43 -4.51 -3.31 -1.20
N CYS A 44 -3.25 -3.41 -1.69
CA CYS A 44 -2.67 -2.43 -2.60
C CYS A 44 -3.50 -2.31 -3.88
N PHE A 45 -3.87 -3.44 -4.50
CA PHE A 45 -4.71 -3.45 -5.70
C PHE A 45 -6.12 -2.92 -5.44
N ARG A 46 -6.72 -3.28 -4.29
CA ARG A 46 -8.05 -2.80 -3.89
C ARG A 46 -8.08 -1.28 -3.70
N LEU A 47 -7.03 -0.70 -3.11
CA LEU A 47 -6.95 0.73 -2.82
C LEU A 47 -6.51 1.56 -4.04
N PHE A 48 -5.55 1.05 -4.81
CA PHE A 48 -4.87 1.79 -5.88
C PHE A 48 -4.76 0.95 -7.16
N PRO A 49 -5.89 0.53 -7.76
CA PRO A 49 -5.91 -0.45 -8.85
C PRO A 49 -5.04 -0.03 -10.04
N LYS A 50 -5.10 1.23 -10.49
CA LYS A 50 -4.32 1.71 -11.64
C LYS A 50 -2.81 1.60 -11.43
N THR A 51 -2.33 1.77 -10.19
CA THR A 51 -0.91 1.64 -9.87
C THR A 51 -0.50 0.18 -9.73
N PHE A 52 -1.34 -0.70 -9.15
CA PHE A 52 -0.96 -2.08 -8.83
C PHE A 52 -1.53 -3.14 -9.77
N ALA A 53 -2.23 -2.77 -10.84
CA ALA A 53 -2.67 -3.72 -11.87
C ALA A 53 -1.59 -4.00 -12.92
N PHE A 54 -1.75 -5.08 -13.67
CA PHE A 54 -1.04 -5.26 -14.93
C PHE A 54 -1.47 -4.21 -15.96
N SER A 55 -0.52 -3.71 -16.76
CA SER A 55 -0.78 -2.70 -17.78
C SER A 55 -1.76 -3.17 -18.86
N LYS A 56 -1.63 -4.43 -19.32
CA LYS A 56 -2.52 -5.04 -20.32
C LYS A 56 -3.75 -5.71 -19.73
N HIS A 57 -3.77 -5.94 -18.41
CA HIS A 57 -4.82 -6.69 -17.73
C HIS A 57 -5.23 -5.99 -16.41
N PRO A 58 -5.90 -4.82 -16.49
CA PRO A 58 -6.15 -3.94 -15.33
C PRO A 58 -7.04 -4.55 -14.23
N LYS A 59 -7.69 -5.69 -14.51
CA LYS A 59 -8.51 -6.44 -13.56
C LYS A 59 -7.69 -7.32 -12.61
N TRP A 60 -6.39 -7.47 -12.84
CA TRP A 60 -5.53 -8.41 -12.13
C TRP A 60 -4.37 -7.69 -11.43
N PRO A 61 -4.06 -8.06 -10.18
CA PRO A 61 -2.95 -7.46 -9.44
C PRO A 61 -1.59 -7.90 -10.00
N ASP A 62 -0.67 -6.96 -10.16
CA ASP A 62 0.73 -7.20 -10.53
C ASP A 62 1.61 -7.18 -9.26
N SER A 63 1.83 -8.35 -8.67
CA SER A 63 2.61 -8.50 -7.43
C SER A 63 4.08 -8.07 -7.58
N ARG A 64 4.64 -8.08 -8.80
CA ARG A 64 6.02 -7.68 -9.08
C ARG A 64 6.26 -6.20 -8.76
N LYS A 65 5.19 -5.39 -8.76
CA LYS A 65 5.24 -3.98 -8.37
C LYS A 65 5.56 -3.77 -6.88
N LEU A 66 5.49 -4.82 -6.05
CA LEU A 66 5.84 -4.73 -4.63
C LEU A 66 7.31 -5.12 -4.35
N ASP A 67 7.96 -5.88 -5.24
CA ASP A 67 9.26 -6.50 -4.92
C ASP A 67 10.36 -5.46 -4.64
N ARG A 68 10.70 -4.64 -5.64
CA ARG A 68 11.70 -3.57 -5.49
C ARG A 68 11.30 -2.54 -4.42
N PRO A 69 10.07 -2.01 -4.39
CA PRO A 69 9.64 -1.08 -3.35
C PRO A 69 9.74 -1.63 -1.92
N LEU A 70 9.33 -2.88 -1.68
CA LEU A 70 9.44 -3.48 -0.35
C LEU A 70 10.90 -3.62 0.08
N ARG A 71 11.80 -4.00 -0.84
CA ARG A 71 13.24 -4.03 -0.55
C ARG A 71 13.78 -2.64 -0.19
N ASP A 72 13.37 -1.61 -0.92
CA ASP A 72 13.78 -0.23 -0.65
C ASP A 72 13.23 0.29 0.69
N LEU A 73 11.98 -0.03 1.02
CA LEU A 73 11.35 0.31 2.30
C LEU A 73 12.01 -0.38 3.50
N ARG A 74 12.45 -1.64 3.33
CA ARG A 74 13.26 -2.35 4.33
C ARG A 74 14.61 -1.70 4.53
N LYS A 75 15.33 -1.40 3.44
CA LYS A 75 16.62 -0.68 3.48
C LYS A 75 16.51 0.68 4.18
N LYS A 76 15.40 1.39 4.01
CA LYS A 76 15.12 2.69 4.67
C LYS A 76 14.68 2.55 6.14
N GLY A 77 14.51 1.33 6.64
CA GLY A 77 14.04 1.03 7.99
C GLY A 77 12.58 1.42 8.24
N LEU A 78 11.74 1.49 7.19
CA LEU A 78 10.33 1.87 7.30
C LEU A 78 9.41 0.66 7.45
N VAL A 79 9.77 -0.46 6.81
CA VAL A 79 9.02 -1.72 6.84
C VAL A 79 9.95 -2.83 7.34
N LYS A 80 9.40 -3.75 8.13
CA LYS A 80 10.03 -5.03 8.50
C LYS A 80 9.17 -6.21 8.02
N GLY A 81 9.76 -7.41 8.03
CA GLY A 81 9.14 -8.62 7.51
C GLY A 81 9.53 -8.91 6.07
N GLU A 82 9.20 -10.11 5.62
CA GLU A 82 9.55 -10.67 4.30
C GLU A 82 8.35 -11.43 3.72
N PRO A 83 8.35 -11.80 2.43
CA PRO A 83 7.18 -12.44 1.81
C PRO A 83 6.72 -13.74 2.49
N LYS A 84 7.64 -14.47 3.14
CA LYS A 84 7.34 -15.68 3.91
C LYS A 84 6.79 -15.40 5.32
N THR A 85 6.77 -14.13 5.74
CA THR A 85 6.33 -13.69 7.07
C THR A 85 5.34 -12.52 6.97
N ILE A 86 5.08 -11.86 8.09
CA ILE A 86 4.16 -10.72 8.19
C ILE A 86 4.92 -9.41 8.00
N PHE A 87 4.41 -8.55 7.12
CA PHE A 87 4.87 -7.17 6.98
C PHE A 87 4.37 -6.29 8.13
N ALA A 88 5.25 -5.46 8.67
CA ALA A 88 4.87 -4.49 9.68
C ALA A 88 5.63 -3.17 9.50
N LEU A 89 4.99 -2.07 9.86
CA LEU A 89 5.66 -0.77 9.94
C LEU A 89 6.55 -0.73 11.19
N THR A 90 7.78 -0.25 11.03
CA THR A 90 8.64 0.13 12.16
C THR A 90 8.11 1.38 12.85
N VAL A 91 8.75 1.83 13.94
CA VAL A 91 8.40 3.13 14.56
C VAL A 91 8.50 4.28 13.55
N LYS A 92 9.59 4.30 12.77
CA LYS A 92 9.80 5.27 11.68
C LYS A 92 8.73 5.15 10.59
N GLY A 93 8.39 3.93 10.19
CA GLY A 93 7.34 3.66 9.22
C GLY A 93 5.96 4.11 9.68
N LYS A 94 5.64 3.93 10.96
CA LYS A 94 4.38 4.41 11.56
C LYS A 94 4.30 5.93 11.49
N LYS A 95 5.36 6.65 11.87
CA LYS A 95 5.40 8.12 11.74
C LYS A 95 5.15 8.56 10.30
N LYS A 96 5.85 7.96 9.34
CA LYS A 96 5.65 8.23 7.90
C LYS A 96 4.22 7.90 7.44
N SER A 97 3.61 6.83 7.93
CA SER A 97 2.22 6.50 7.59
C SER A 97 1.22 7.56 8.05
N LEU A 98 1.45 8.19 9.21
CA LEU A 98 0.59 9.26 9.71
C LEU A 98 0.75 10.54 8.90
N GLU A 99 1.95 10.85 8.43
CA GLU A 99 2.20 11.94 7.47
C GLU A 99 1.46 11.67 6.15
N ILE A 100 1.53 10.45 5.62
CA ILE A 100 0.82 10.05 4.40
C ILE A 100 -0.70 10.19 4.58
N VAL A 101 -1.25 9.75 5.72
CA VAL A 101 -2.68 9.91 6.04
C VAL A 101 -3.10 11.39 6.03
N LYS A 102 -2.26 12.28 6.57
CA LYS A 102 -2.52 13.73 6.54
C LYS A 102 -2.54 14.26 5.10
N VAL A 103 -1.54 13.90 4.29
CA VAL A 103 -1.48 14.30 2.88
C VAL A 103 -2.72 13.81 2.14
N PHE A 104 -3.09 12.54 2.32
CA PHE A 104 -4.26 11.94 1.65
C PHE A 104 -5.56 12.68 2.00
N ARG A 105 -5.74 13.10 3.25
CA ARG A 105 -6.89 13.94 3.66
C ARG A 105 -6.86 15.31 2.98
N GLN A 106 -5.69 15.95 2.89
CA GLN A 106 -5.56 17.27 2.26
C GLN A 106 -5.89 17.23 0.77
N ILE A 107 -5.44 16.20 0.05
CA ILE A 107 -5.77 16.02 -1.37
C ILE A 107 -7.16 15.40 -1.57
N LYS A 108 -7.97 15.24 -0.51
CA LYS A 108 -9.33 14.64 -0.56
C LYS A 108 -9.36 13.21 -1.11
N LEU A 109 -8.28 12.46 -0.92
CA LEU A 109 -8.22 11.03 -1.21
C LEU A 109 -8.89 10.21 -0.11
N LEU A 110 -8.91 10.70 1.14
CA LEU A 110 -9.53 10.08 2.31
C LEU A 110 -10.65 10.92 2.88
#